data_AF-A0A2S6G7T3-F1
#
_entry.id   AF-A0A2S6G7T3-F1
#
_cell.length_a   1.000
_cell.length_b   1.000
_cell.length_c   1.000
_cell.angle_alpha   90.00
_cell.angle_beta   90.00
_cell.angle_gamma   90.00
#
_symmetry.space_group_name_H-M   'P 1'
#
loop_
_entity.id
_entity.type
_entity.pdbx_description
1 polymer ?
#
loop_
_entity_poly.entity_id
_entity_poly.type
_entity_poly.pdbx_seq_one_letter_code
_entity_poly.pdbx_strand_id
1 'polypeptide(L)'
;MIGTEAQRQFYLAAAGIRMWYAREALPGAAPSPAYDFAEGEAEPVSVPEPGPAPVRPAQEPGKGRDHIARLQSLMDGESAPQERSVARVASDQVEPTEREAEGPVEEAAVVTAGNRADTPGIPNLTLQVWAGRHHLLLATLSEQTSMALQQSLAGNILGALNETSPEALGTLRWPLFNNLSVGLNNPSHLTDILADRLQGHADKTVIVLGTGGDWLTEALGREPEVQLSASLAALAGDPGLKRELWALIKPCRRPS
;
A
#
# COMPACT_ATOMS: atom_id res chain seq x y z
N MET A 1 -15.61 -27.18 -23.45
CA MET A 1 -15.45 -27.70 -22.08
C MET A 1 -13.97 -27.84 -21.82
N ILE A 2 -13.46 -27.30 -20.71
CA ILE A 2 -12.07 -27.50 -20.31
C ILE A 2 -12.00 -28.89 -19.67
N GLY A 3 -11.22 -29.79 -20.25
CA GLY A 3 -11.23 -31.21 -19.89
C GLY A 3 -10.30 -31.56 -18.72
N THR A 4 -9.23 -30.79 -18.49
CA THR A 4 -8.22 -31.05 -17.46
C THR A 4 -7.79 -29.77 -16.74
N GLU A 5 -7.25 -29.90 -15.53
CA GLU A 5 -6.75 -28.74 -14.76
C GLU A 5 -5.49 -28.16 -15.41
N ALA A 6 -4.67 -28.98 -16.08
CA ALA A 6 -3.54 -28.50 -16.88
C ALA A 6 -3.98 -27.56 -18.02
N GLN A 7 -5.04 -27.93 -18.75
CA GLN A 7 -5.60 -27.09 -19.81
C GLN A 7 -6.18 -25.79 -19.24
N ARG A 8 -6.81 -25.85 -18.06
CA ARG A 8 -7.31 -24.67 -17.35
C ARG A 8 -6.17 -23.71 -16.98
N GLN A 9 -5.08 -24.23 -16.42
CA GLN A 9 -3.92 -23.41 -16.06
C GLN A 9 -3.29 -22.74 -17.28
N PHE A 10 -3.22 -23.43 -18.42
CA PHE A 10 -2.70 -22.85 -19.67
C PHE A 10 -3.48 -21.61 -20.11
N TYR A 11 -4.82 -21.70 -20.14
CA TYR A 11 -5.65 -20.55 -20.53
C TYR A 11 -5.62 -19.42 -19.50
N LEU A 12 -5.60 -19.75 -18.20
CA LEU A 12 -5.47 -18.74 -17.16
C LEU A 12 -4.10 -18.04 -17.20
N ALA A 13 -3.04 -18.77 -17.49
CA ALA A 13 -1.70 -18.22 -17.67
C ALA A 13 -1.63 -17.29 -18.90
N ALA A 14 -2.29 -17.65 -20.01
CA ALA A 14 -2.42 -16.77 -21.18
C ALA A 14 -3.18 -15.46 -20.86
N ALA A 15 -4.09 -15.50 -19.89
CA ALA A 15 -4.78 -14.33 -19.34
C ALA A 15 -3.99 -13.60 -18.23
N GLY A 16 -2.75 -14.02 -17.94
CA GLY A 16 -1.89 -13.42 -16.92
C GLY A 16 -2.19 -13.85 -15.47
N ILE A 17 -3.06 -14.84 -15.27
CA ILE A 17 -3.45 -15.34 -13.94
C ILE A 17 -2.66 -16.62 -13.62
N ARG A 18 -1.91 -16.61 -12.51
CA ARG A 18 -1.21 -17.80 -12.00
C ARG A 18 -1.90 -18.32 -10.74
N MET A 19 -2.35 -19.57 -10.78
CA MET A 19 -2.96 -20.25 -9.62
C MET A 19 -1.88 -20.95 -8.80
N TRP A 20 -2.04 -20.93 -7.48
CA TRP A 20 -1.19 -21.67 -6.53
C TRP A 20 -2.00 -22.79 -5.88
N TYR A 21 -1.45 -24.00 -5.91
CA TYR A 21 -2.03 -25.19 -5.28
C TYR A 21 -1.23 -25.55 -4.03
N ALA A 22 -1.92 -25.88 -2.94
CA ALA A 22 -1.29 -26.45 -1.76
C ALA A 22 -0.72 -27.83 -2.10
N ARG A 23 0.51 -28.10 -1.65
CA ARG A 23 1.18 -29.39 -1.91
C ARG A 23 0.70 -30.49 -0.97
N GLU A 24 0.16 -30.12 0.19
CA GLU A 24 -0.32 -31.03 1.23
C GLU A 24 -1.61 -30.48 1.86
N ALA A 25 -2.43 -31.39 2.39
CA ALA A 25 -3.63 -31.02 3.13
C ALA A 25 -3.24 -30.37 4.46
N LEU A 26 -3.75 -29.17 4.72
CA LEU A 26 -3.50 -28.46 5.97
C LEU A 26 -4.51 -28.92 7.05
N PRO A 27 -4.07 -29.14 8.30
CA PRO A 27 -4.96 -29.50 9.40
C PRO A 27 -6.07 -28.46 9.58
N GLY A 28 -7.32 -28.89 9.63
CA GLY A 28 -8.49 -28.01 9.83
C GLY A 28 -8.99 -27.30 8.57
N ALA A 29 -8.32 -27.42 7.42
CA ALA A 29 -8.83 -26.95 6.15
C ALA A 29 -9.76 -27.99 5.51
N ALA A 30 -10.84 -27.54 4.86
CA ALA A 30 -11.67 -28.42 4.05
C ALA A 30 -10.81 -29.05 2.93
N PRO A 31 -11.01 -30.35 2.62
CA PRO A 31 -10.23 -31.02 1.59
C PRO A 31 -10.42 -30.29 0.25
N SER A 32 -9.30 -29.96 -0.40
CA SER A 32 -9.34 -29.37 -1.74
C SER A 32 -9.93 -30.38 -2.73
N PRO A 33 -10.63 -29.93 -3.79
CA PRO A 33 -11.07 -30.80 -4.86
C PRO A 33 -9.91 -31.60 -5.46
N ALA A 34 -10.17 -32.84 -5.86
CA ALA A 34 -9.17 -33.61 -6.61
C ALA A 34 -8.99 -32.99 -8.00
N TYR A 35 -7.78 -32.54 -8.30
CA TYR A 35 -7.42 -31.95 -9.60
C TYR A 35 -6.68 -32.96 -10.46
N ASP A 36 -7.12 -33.11 -11.70
CA ASP A 36 -6.44 -33.93 -12.70
C ASP A 36 -5.42 -33.07 -13.48
N PHE A 37 -4.14 -33.27 -13.14
CA PHE A 37 -3.00 -32.65 -13.80
C PHE A 37 -2.40 -33.51 -14.91
N ALA A 38 -3.03 -34.64 -15.28
CA ALA A 38 -2.56 -35.41 -16.41
C ALA A 38 -2.57 -34.53 -17.66
N GLU A 39 -1.42 -34.47 -18.31
CA GLU A 39 -1.31 -33.95 -19.67
C GLU A 39 -2.03 -34.95 -20.58
N GLY A 40 -3.35 -34.78 -20.71
CA GLY A 40 -4.09 -35.49 -21.74
C GLY A 40 -3.43 -35.19 -23.08
N GLU A 41 -3.14 -36.22 -23.87
CA GLU A 41 -2.79 -36.11 -25.29
C GLU A 41 -3.92 -35.35 -25.99
N ALA A 42 -3.82 -34.02 -25.99
CA ALA A 42 -4.73 -33.16 -26.71
C ALA A 42 -4.39 -33.30 -28.19
N GLU A 43 -5.34 -33.80 -28.98
CA GLU A 43 -5.27 -33.72 -30.43
C GLU A 43 -4.92 -32.28 -30.86
N PRO A 44 -4.02 -32.09 -31.83
CA PRO A 44 -3.55 -30.78 -32.21
C PRO A 44 -4.69 -29.98 -32.86
N VAL A 45 -5.29 -29.07 -32.10
CA VAL A 45 -6.14 -28.02 -32.65
C VAL A 45 -5.23 -27.04 -33.40
N SER A 46 -5.34 -27.01 -34.72
CA SER A 46 -4.63 -26.05 -35.57
C SER A 46 -4.89 -24.61 -35.12
N VAL A 47 -3.86 -23.98 -34.59
CA VAL A 47 -3.79 -22.53 -34.39
C VAL A 47 -3.44 -21.90 -35.74
N PRO A 48 -4.15 -20.85 -36.21
CA PRO A 48 -3.75 -20.15 -37.42
C PRO A 48 -2.41 -19.43 -37.21
N GLU A 49 -1.52 -19.62 -38.17
CA GLU A 49 -0.12 -19.22 -38.19
C GLU A 49 0.06 -17.69 -38.01
N PRO A 50 0.81 -17.22 -37.00
CA PRO A 50 1.25 -15.83 -36.95
C PRO A 50 2.47 -15.66 -37.86
N GLY A 51 2.42 -14.65 -38.74
CA GLY A 51 3.49 -14.29 -39.67
C GLY A 51 4.83 -13.96 -39.01
N PRO A 52 5.92 -13.89 -39.80
CA PRO A 52 7.29 -13.97 -39.29
C PRO A 52 7.71 -12.70 -38.53
N ALA A 53 8.22 -12.90 -37.31
CA ALA A 53 8.90 -11.90 -36.50
C ALA A 53 10.44 -12.06 -36.60
N PRO A 54 11.23 -11.00 -36.34
CA PRO A 54 12.62 -10.89 -36.79
C PRO A 54 13.60 -11.71 -35.94
N VAL A 55 14.68 -12.15 -36.59
CA VAL A 55 15.78 -12.95 -36.05
C VAL A 55 16.51 -12.19 -34.93
N ARG A 56 16.57 -12.77 -33.72
CA ARG A 56 17.48 -12.34 -32.65
C ARG A 56 18.85 -13.01 -32.80
N PRO A 57 19.97 -12.32 -32.56
CA PRO A 57 21.29 -12.94 -32.56
C PRO A 57 21.52 -13.77 -31.28
N ALA A 58 22.28 -14.86 -31.44
CA ALA A 58 22.62 -15.84 -30.42
C ALA A 58 23.44 -15.23 -29.27
N GLN A 59 23.10 -15.59 -28.02
CA GLN A 59 23.92 -15.31 -26.83
C GLN A 59 24.84 -16.50 -26.53
N GLU A 60 26.13 -16.22 -26.39
CA GLU A 60 27.16 -17.18 -26.00
C GLU A 60 27.06 -17.57 -24.50
N PRO A 61 27.36 -18.83 -24.14
CA PRO A 61 27.36 -19.28 -22.75
C PRO A 61 28.72 -19.02 -22.10
N GLY A 62 28.82 -18.09 -21.15
CA GLY A 62 30.10 -17.88 -20.46
C GLY A 62 30.24 -16.69 -19.52
N LYS A 63 29.23 -16.33 -18.72
CA LYS A 63 29.34 -15.20 -17.76
C LYS A 63 28.78 -15.47 -16.35
N GLY A 64 28.63 -16.74 -15.97
CA GLY A 64 28.09 -17.13 -14.66
C GLY A 64 29.14 -17.38 -13.57
N ARG A 65 30.41 -17.65 -13.93
CA ARG A 65 31.45 -18.06 -12.96
C ARG A 65 32.21 -16.88 -12.35
N ASP A 66 32.42 -15.80 -13.10
CA ASP A 66 33.19 -14.63 -12.63
C ASP A 66 32.45 -13.82 -11.57
N HIS A 67 31.12 -13.87 -11.55
CA HIS A 67 30.30 -13.13 -10.58
C HIS A 67 30.33 -13.77 -9.18
N ILE A 68 30.50 -15.10 -9.10
CA ILE A 68 30.55 -15.82 -7.82
C ILE A 68 31.92 -15.64 -7.16
N ALA A 69 33.01 -15.67 -7.95
CA ALA A 69 34.37 -15.42 -7.45
C ALA A 69 34.53 -13.98 -6.90
N ARG A 70 33.86 -13.00 -7.53
CA ARG A 70 33.90 -11.59 -7.09
C ARG A 70 33.13 -11.34 -5.78
N LEU A 71 32.11 -12.13 -5.49
CA LEU A 71 31.38 -12.08 -4.21
C LEU A 71 32.14 -12.78 -3.08
N GLN A 72 32.81 -13.89 -3.36
CA GLN A 72 33.62 -14.61 -2.36
C GLN A 72 34.85 -13.80 -1.92
N SER A 73 35.48 -13.06 -2.85
CA SER A 73 36.58 -12.15 -2.50
C SER A 73 36.17 -10.95 -1.62
N LEU A 74 34.87 -10.72 -1.41
CA LEU A 74 34.35 -9.64 -0.57
C LEU A 74 33.98 -10.11 0.85
N MET A 75 33.99 -11.43 1.10
CA MET A 75 33.66 -12.04 2.40
C MET A 75 34.88 -12.50 3.21
N ASP A 76 36.06 -12.64 2.59
CA ASP A 76 37.31 -13.08 3.25
C ASP A 76 38.20 -11.93 3.77
N GLY A 77 37.64 -10.74 3.98
CA GLY A 77 38.36 -9.59 4.53
C GLY A 77 38.30 -9.50 6.05
N GLU A 78 38.96 -10.42 6.77
CA GLU A 78 39.22 -10.28 8.21
C GLU A 78 40.28 -9.20 8.49
N SER A 79 39.96 -8.27 9.41
CA SER A 79 40.93 -7.54 10.23
C SER A 79 40.25 -7.03 11.51
N ALA A 80 40.27 -7.85 12.56
CA ALA A 80 40.38 -7.42 13.96
C ALA A 80 41.90 -7.34 14.32
N PRO A 81 42.39 -6.78 15.45
CA PRO A 81 41.67 -6.59 16.74
C PRO A 81 42.03 -5.32 17.55
N GLN A 82 41.17 -4.94 18.50
CA GLN A 82 41.67 -4.39 19.78
C GLN A 82 40.71 -4.62 20.96
N GLU A 83 41.30 -5.23 21.98
CA GLU A 83 40.75 -5.60 23.27
C GLU A 83 40.59 -4.38 24.20
N ARG A 84 39.60 -4.41 25.10
CA ARG A 84 39.73 -3.94 26.50
C ARG A 84 38.64 -4.51 27.41
N SER A 85 39.02 -5.62 28.04
CA SER A 85 38.82 -5.98 29.46
C SER A 85 37.51 -5.59 30.17
N VAL A 86 36.68 -6.61 30.46
CA VAL A 86 35.77 -6.65 31.62
C VAL A 86 36.23 -7.76 32.55
N ALA A 87 36.61 -7.41 33.78
CA ALA A 87 37.03 -8.35 34.82
C ALA A 87 35.81 -8.95 35.55
N ARG A 88 35.50 -10.20 35.20
CA ARG A 88 35.22 -11.37 36.06
C ARG A 88 35.00 -11.14 37.57
N VAL A 89 33.86 -11.61 38.10
CA VAL A 89 33.79 -12.54 39.26
C VAL A 89 32.56 -13.44 39.14
N ALA A 90 32.78 -14.77 39.19
CA ALA A 90 31.80 -15.86 39.34
C ALA A 90 31.52 -16.09 40.84
N SER A 91 30.32 -16.42 41.30
CA SER A 91 29.70 -17.76 41.41
C SER A 91 28.34 -17.49 42.12
N ASP A 92 27.27 -18.26 41.98
CA ASP A 92 27.21 -19.65 42.42
C ASP A 92 25.94 -20.34 41.87
N GLN A 93 26.02 -21.65 41.75
CA GLN A 93 24.98 -22.54 41.24
C GLN A 93 23.94 -22.85 42.30
N VAL A 94 22.66 -23.03 41.91
CA VAL A 94 21.81 -24.20 42.31
C VAL A 94 20.67 -24.36 41.27
N GLU A 95 20.62 -25.49 40.59
CA GLU A 95 19.41 -26.10 39.99
C GLU A 95 19.05 -27.33 40.88
N PRO A 96 17.88 -27.99 40.77
CA PRO A 96 16.60 -27.63 40.15
C PRO A 96 15.42 -27.81 41.14
N THR A 97 14.28 -27.18 40.91
CA THR A 97 13.01 -27.64 41.52
C THR A 97 11.93 -27.63 40.45
N GLU A 98 11.59 -28.84 40.04
CA GLU A 98 10.42 -29.26 39.30
C GLU A 98 9.16 -28.76 40.02
N ARG A 99 8.42 -27.85 39.39
CA ARG A 99 7.02 -27.56 39.70
C ARG A 99 6.25 -27.46 38.39
N GLU A 100 5.46 -28.49 38.16
CA GLU A 100 4.38 -28.53 37.19
C GLU A 100 3.37 -27.39 37.43
N ALA A 101 2.94 -26.83 36.29
CA ALA A 101 1.61 -26.36 35.95
C ALA A 101 0.94 -25.30 36.83
N GLU A 102 0.85 -24.07 36.30
CA GLU A 102 -0.42 -23.49 35.79
C GLU A 102 -0.12 -22.07 35.30
N GLY A 103 0.31 -21.96 34.03
CA GLY A 103 0.34 -20.68 33.34
C GLY A 103 -1.06 -20.38 32.78
N PRO A 104 -1.61 -19.17 32.94
CA PRO A 104 -2.82 -18.81 32.23
C PRO A 104 -2.48 -18.80 30.73
N VAL A 105 -3.22 -19.63 30.02
CA VAL A 105 -3.19 -19.81 28.58
C VAL A 105 -3.28 -18.44 27.91
N GLU A 106 -2.19 -18.04 27.28
CA GLU A 106 -2.19 -16.97 26.27
C GLU A 106 -3.13 -17.45 25.16
N GLU A 107 -4.37 -16.98 25.23
CA GLU A 107 -5.39 -17.22 24.23
C GLU A 107 -4.92 -16.54 22.95
N ALA A 108 -4.23 -17.33 22.12
CA ALA A 108 -3.83 -16.98 20.78
C ALA A 108 -5.09 -16.53 20.02
N ALA A 109 -5.27 -15.21 19.96
CA ALA A 109 -6.34 -14.58 19.24
C ALA A 109 -6.31 -15.08 17.79
N VAL A 110 -7.31 -15.89 17.45
CA VAL A 110 -7.59 -16.32 16.09
C VAL A 110 -7.78 -15.05 15.27
N VAL A 111 -6.78 -14.71 14.45
CA VAL A 111 -6.84 -13.62 13.49
C VAL A 111 -7.84 -14.03 12.41
N THR A 112 -9.11 -13.82 12.71
CA THR A 112 -10.20 -14.00 11.78
C THR A 112 -10.13 -12.81 10.84
N ALA A 113 -9.73 -13.07 9.59
CA ALA A 113 -9.68 -12.07 8.55
C ALA A 113 -11.09 -11.48 8.32
N GLY A 114 -11.26 -10.25 8.79
CA GLY A 114 -11.96 -9.18 8.09
C GLY A 114 -13.46 -9.36 7.88
N ASN A 115 -14.26 -9.16 8.93
CA ASN A 115 -15.52 -8.45 8.73
C ASN A 115 -15.24 -6.96 8.92
N ARG A 116 -15.44 -6.17 7.87
CA ARG A 116 -15.25 -4.70 7.82
C ARG A 116 -16.38 -4.05 8.61
N ALA A 117 -16.43 -4.30 9.91
CA ALA A 117 -17.36 -3.65 10.81
C ALA A 117 -16.72 -2.32 11.22
N ASP A 118 -17.36 -1.23 10.81
CA ASP A 118 -17.11 0.12 11.28
C ASP A 118 -17.01 0.09 12.81
N THR A 119 -15.81 0.16 13.35
CA THR A 119 -15.64 0.51 14.75
C THR A 119 -16.04 1.98 14.83
N PRO A 120 -17.09 2.36 15.58
CA PRO A 120 -17.56 3.74 15.60
C PRO A 120 -16.43 4.65 16.09
N GLY A 121 -15.96 5.52 15.20
CA GLY A 121 -14.96 6.54 15.50
C GLY A 121 -13.61 6.44 14.79
N ILE A 122 -13.30 5.34 14.08
CA ILE A 122 -12.06 5.26 13.28
C ILE A 122 -12.41 5.55 11.81
N PRO A 123 -11.98 6.69 11.23
CA PRO A 123 -12.24 6.95 9.82
C PRO A 123 -11.51 5.94 8.93
N ASN A 124 -12.10 5.56 7.80
CA ASN A 124 -11.42 4.77 6.78
C ASN A 124 -11.28 5.64 5.53
N LEU A 125 -10.08 6.12 5.26
CA LEU A 125 -9.82 7.07 4.21
C LEU A 125 -8.38 7.01 3.71
N THR A 126 -8.21 7.31 2.43
CA THR A 126 -6.90 7.53 1.83
C THR A 126 -6.82 9.01 1.46
N LEU A 127 -5.92 9.76 2.07
CA LEU A 127 -5.70 11.18 1.77
C LEU A 127 -4.46 11.35 0.93
N GLN A 128 -4.48 12.33 0.05
CA GLN A 128 -3.28 12.87 -0.55
C GLN A 128 -3.28 14.38 -0.41
N VAL A 129 -2.09 14.92 -0.17
CA VAL A 129 -1.88 16.36 0.01
C VAL A 129 -1.00 16.87 -1.12
N TRP A 130 -1.40 17.99 -1.71
CA TRP A 130 -0.63 18.72 -2.70
C TRP A 130 -0.38 20.13 -2.20
N ALA A 131 0.88 20.55 -2.22
CA ALA A 131 1.32 21.88 -1.86
C ALA A 131 1.70 22.67 -3.10
N GLY A 132 0.97 23.75 -3.36
CA GLY A 132 1.38 24.82 -4.26
C GLY A 132 2.18 25.89 -3.52
N ARG A 133 2.41 27.02 -4.20
CA ARG A 133 3.04 28.22 -3.66
C ARG A 133 2.15 28.92 -2.65
N HIS A 134 0.85 29.04 -2.94
CA HIS A 134 -0.12 29.77 -2.10
C HIS A 134 -1.30 28.91 -1.66
N HIS A 135 -1.54 27.78 -2.32
CA HIS A 135 -2.64 26.88 -2.02
C HIS A 135 -2.13 25.53 -1.54
N LEU A 136 -2.91 24.92 -0.65
CA LEU A 136 -2.73 23.56 -0.17
C LEU A 136 -4.02 22.81 -0.46
N LEU A 137 -3.94 21.70 -1.19
CA LEU A 137 -5.08 20.86 -1.52
C LEU A 137 -4.97 19.54 -0.77
N LEU A 138 -5.96 19.24 0.06
CA LEU A 138 -6.13 17.95 0.69
C LEU A 138 -7.32 17.26 0.02
N ALA A 139 -7.12 16.04 -0.48
CA ALA A 139 -8.22 15.29 -1.03
C ALA A 139 -8.27 13.86 -0.55
N THR A 140 -9.50 13.41 -0.28
CA THR A 140 -9.80 11.99 -0.10
C THR A 140 -9.83 11.30 -1.45
N LEU A 141 -9.00 10.28 -1.58
CA LEU A 141 -8.86 9.42 -2.74
C LEU A 141 -9.81 8.24 -2.65
N SER A 142 -10.42 7.92 -3.79
CA SER A 142 -11.22 6.70 -3.95
C SER A 142 -10.36 5.58 -4.50
N GLU A 143 -10.50 4.38 -3.91
CA GLU A 143 -9.90 3.15 -4.44
C GLU A 143 -10.62 2.64 -5.70
N GLN A 144 -11.84 3.11 -5.94
CA GLN A 144 -12.68 2.69 -7.07
C GLN A 144 -12.35 3.46 -8.37
N THR A 145 -11.39 4.38 -8.33
CA THR A 145 -11.06 5.24 -9.46
C THR A 145 -9.55 5.28 -9.67
N SER A 146 -9.13 5.37 -10.94
CA SER A 146 -7.71 5.46 -11.29
C SER A 146 -7.00 6.58 -10.52
N MET A 147 -5.86 6.24 -9.89
CA MET A 147 -5.02 7.21 -9.19
C MET A 147 -4.53 8.31 -10.13
N ALA A 148 -4.10 7.95 -11.35
CA ALA A 148 -3.60 8.90 -12.33
C ALA A 148 -4.66 9.95 -12.71
N LEU A 149 -5.94 9.53 -12.81
CA LEU A 149 -7.05 10.44 -13.07
C LEU A 149 -7.24 11.43 -11.92
N GLN A 150 -7.23 10.93 -10.68
CA GLN A 150 -7.42 11.77 -9.49
C GLN A 150 -6.25 12.76 -9.31
N GLN A 151 -5.01 12.34 -9.57
CA GLN A 151 -3.83 13.20 -9.55
C GLN A 151 -3.87 14.26 -10.65
N SER A 152 -4.28 13.90 -11.87
CA SER A 152 -4.46 14.87 -12.95
C SER A 152 -5.54 15.90 -12.60
N LEU A 153 -6.66 15.48 -12.00
CA LEU A 153 -7.72 16.39 -11.60
C LEU A 153 -7.28 17.34 -10.47
N ALA A 154 -6.53 16.84 -9.47
CA ALA A 154 -5.92 17.67 -8.43
C ALA A 154 -4.96 18.72 -9.04
N GLY A 155 -4.09 18.28 -9.97
CA GLY A 155 -3.19 19.16 -10.69
C GLY A 155 -3.93 20.23 -11.50
N ASN A 156 -5.03 19.86 -12.17
CA ASN A 156 -5.86 20.80 -12.93
C ASN A 156 -6.55 21.83 -12.03
N ILE A 157 -7.04 21.43 -10.86
CA ILE A 157 -7.64 22.35 -9.88
C ILE A 157 -6.61 23.37 -9.41
N LEU A 158 -5.42 22.90 -9.03
CA LEU A 158 -4.32 23.77 -8.58
C LEU A 158 -3.82 24.67 -9.73
N GLY A 159 -3.69 24.13 -10.94
CA GLY A 159 -3.36 24.90 -12.14
C GLY A 159 -4.38 26.00 -12.44
N ALA A 160 -5.67 25.74 -12.23
CA ALA A 160 -6.73 26.75 -12.37
C ALA A 160 -6.64 27.87 -11.30
N LEU A 161 -6.00 27.58 -10.16
CA LEU A 161 -5.64 28.54 -9.10
C LEU A 161 -4.30 29.24 -9.33
N ASN A 162 -3.71 29.09 -10.52
CA ASN A 162 -2.39 29.60 -10.93
C ASN A 162 -1.21 28.93 -10.23
N GLU A 163 -1.37 27.72 -9.69
CA GLU A 163 -0.25 26.94 -9.16
C GLU A 163 0.46 26.19 -10.31
N THR A 164 1.70 26.59 -10.60
CA THR A 164 2.43 26.08 -11.78
C THR A 164 3.14 24.77 -11.52
N SER A 165 3.49 24.48 -10.27
CA SER A 165 4.25 23.28 -9.87
C SER A 165 3.80 22.77 -8.50
N PRO A 166 2.58 22.22 -8.37
CA PRO A 166 2.15 21.64 -7.11
C PRO A 166 2.94 20.35 -6.82
N GLU A 167 3.53 20.28 -5.63
CA GLU A 167 4.24 19.11 -5.13
C GLU A 167 3.29 18.20 -4.33
N ALA A 168 3.34 16.89 -4.56
CA ALA A 168 2.57 15.95 -3.76
C ALA A 168 3.37 15.56 -2.50
N LEU A 169 2.84 15.84 -1.30
CA LEU A 169 3.44 15.51 0.00
C LEU A 169 3.20 14.04 0.40
N GLY A 170 3.04 13.17 -0.59
CA GLY A 170 2.72 11.77 -0.41
C GLY A 170 1.26 11.48 -0.06
N THR A 171 0.96 10.19 0.05
CA THR A 171 -0.36 9.65 0.39
C THR A 171 -0.35 9.19 1.85
N LEU A 172 -1.47 9.37 2.53
CA LEU A 172 -1.73 8.88 3.88
C LEU A 172 -2.90 7.90 3.81
N ARG A 173 -2.71 6.69 4.29
CA ARG A 173 -3.77 5.68 4.41
C ARG A 173 -4.15 5.54 5.87
N TRP A 174 -5.44 5.57 6.14
CA TRP A 174 -5.98 5.43 7.47
C TRP A 174 -7.20 4.49 7.43
N PRO A 175 -7.36 3.56 8.38
CA PRO A 175 -6.42 3.21 9.46
C PRO A 175 -5.06 2.69 8.93
N LEU A 176 -4.01 2.83 9.72
CA LEU A 176 -2.66 2.36 9.36
C LEU A 176 -2.62 0.82 9.30
N PHE A 177 -3.32 0.18 10.24
CA PHE A 177 -3.44 -1.27 10.31
C PHE A 177 -4.87 -1.69 10.05
N ASN A 178 -5.05 -2.74 9.24
CA ASN A 178 -6.37 -3.33 9.01
C ASN A 178 -7.01 -3.91 10.28
N ASN A 179 -6.20 -4.26 11.29
CA ASN A 179 -6.69 -4.66 12.60
C ASN A 179 -7.04 -3.41 13.43
N LEU A 180 -8.34 -3.11 13.53
CA LEU A 180 -8.87 -1.94 14.25
C LEU A 180 -8.64 -2.00 15.77
N SER A 181 -8.38 -3.19 16.33
CA SER A 181 -8.07 -3.36 17.76
C SER A 181 -6.67 -2.87 18.14
N VAL A 182 -5.81 -2.57 17.16
CA VAL A 182 -4.49 -2.01 17.41
C VAL A 182 -4.64 -0.55 17.86
N GLY A 183 -4.14 -0.23 19.06
CA GLY A 183 -4.25 1.11 19.66
C GLY A 183 -3.61 2.25 18.85
N LEU A 184 -2.78 1.92 17.85
CA LEU A 184 -2.21 2.90 16.92
C LEU A 184 -3.22 3.49 15.92
N ASN A 185 -4.41 2.89 15.75
CA ASN A 185 -5.47 3.40 14.87
C ASN A 185 -6.38 4.47 15.53
N ASN A 186 -5.94 5.11 16.60
CA ASN A 186 -6.68 6.19 17.26
C ASN A 186 -6.70 7.47 16.40
N PRO A 187 -7.86 8.15 16.23
CA PRO A 187 -7.94 9.42 15.49
C PRO A 187 -6.96 10.51 15.95
N SER A 188 -6.56 10.53 17.23
CA SER A 188 -5.53 11.46 17.72
C SER A 188 -4.18 11.30 16.98
N HIS A 189 -3.75 10.07 16.73
CA HIS A 189 -2.52 9.83 15.96
C HIS A 189 -2.66 10.25 14.49
N LEU A 190 -3.86 10.15 13.91
CA LEU A 190 -4.12 10.68 12.57
C LEU A 190 -3.93 12.20 12.56
N THR A 191 -4.48 12.89 13.56
CA THR A 191 -4.30 14.33 13.76
C THR A 191 -2.83 14.69 13.89
N ASP A 192 -2.07 13.99 14.74
CA ASP A 192 -0.64 14.26 14.97
C ASP A 192 0.20 14.07 13.69
N ILE A 193 -0.03 12.99 12.96
CA ILE A 193 0.69 12.69 11.71
C ILE A 193 0.37 13.75 10.65
N LEU A 194 -0.89 14.18 10.55
CA LEU A 194 -1.28 15.23 9.62
C LEU A 194 -0.71 16.57 10.03
N ALA A 195 -0.75 16.92 11.32
CA ALA A 195 -0.17 18.14 11.83
C ALA A 195 1.31 18.22 11.48
N ASP A 196 2.07 17.14 11.74
CA ASP A 196 3.48 17.02 11.37
C ASP A 196 3.72 17.22 9.87
N ARG A 197 2.92 16.54 9.03
CA ARG A 197 3.05 16.62 7.57
C ARG A 197 2.67 17.99 7.00
N LEU A 198 1.86 18.75 7.72
CA LEU A 198 1.41 20.09 7.34
C LEU A 198 2.25 21.21 7.97
N GLN A 199 3.25 20.86 8.81
CA GLN A 199 4.20 21.83 9.34
C GLN A 199 4.90 22.58 8.19
N GLY A 200 4.92 23.91 8.28
CA GLY A 200 5.50 24.76 7.23
C GLY A 200 4.56 25.15 6.08
N HIS A 201 3.26 24.85 6.19
CA HIS A 201 2.24 25.26 5.20
C HIS A 201 1.08 26.09 5.81
N ALA A 202 1.27 26.64 7.00
CA ALA A 202 0.27 27.41 7.73
C ALA A 202 -0.13 28.75 7.08
N ASP A 203 0.69 29.28 6.17
CA ASP A 203 0.46 30.53 5.44
C ASP A 203 -0.38 30.37 4.17
N LYS A 204 -0.63 29.12 3.75
CA LYS A 204 -1.33 28.80 2.50
C LYS A 204 -2.85 28.76 2.68
N THR A 205 -3.59 29.00 1.61
CA THR A 205 -5.05 28.76 1.56
C THR A 205 -5.30 27.26 1.46
N VAL A 206 -6.10 26.70 2.37
CA VAL A 206 -6.38 25.28 2.47
C VAL A 206 -7.71 24.95 1.79
N ILE A 207 -7.65 23.97 0.89
CA ILE A 207 -8.80 23.44 0.15
C ILE A 207 -8.93 21.96 0.49
N VAL A 208 -10.10 21.56 0.99
CA VAL A 208 -10.38 20.19 1.41
C VAL A 208 -11.47 19.59 0.53
N LEU A 209 -11.17 18.44 -0.08
CA LEU A 209 -12.11 17.67 -0.90
C LEU A 209 -12.33 16.27 -0.32
N GLY A 210 -13.58 15.91 -0.06
CA GLY A 210 -13.97 14.63 0.50
C GLY A 210 -14.22 14.71 2.00
N THR A 211 -13.95 13.62 2.71
CA THR A 211 -14.28 13.50 4.13
C THR A 211 -13.39 14.42 4.96
N GLY A 212 -13.98 15.49 5.48
CA GLY A 212 -13.42 16.30 6.57
C GLY A 212 -14.04 15.91 7.90
N GLY A 213 -13.45 16.38 8.99
CA GLY A 213 -13.96 16.20 10.34
C GLY A 213 -13.12 16.99 11.34
N ASP A 214 -13.47 16.91 12.63
CA ASP A 214 -12.80 17.64 13.70
C ASP A 214 -11.29 17.38 13.73
N TRP A 215 -10.87 16.13 13.44
CA TRP A 215 -9.47 15.73 13.32
C TRP A 215 -8.69 16.55 12.29
N LEU A 216 -9.34 17.00 11.21
CA LEU A 216 -8.67 17.78 10.18
C LEU A 216 -8.51 19.24 10.61
N THR A 217 -9.57 19.82 11.19
CA THR A 217 -9.53 21.18 11.73
C THR A 217 -8.52 21.28 12.87
N GLU A 218 -8.44 20.26 13.71
CA GLU A 218 -7.45 20.15 14.78
C GLU A 218 -6.02 20.03 14.21
N ALA A 219 -5.80 19.18 13.20
CA ALA A 219 -4.49 19.04 12.57
C ALA A 219 -4.02 20.31 11.85
N LEU A 220 -4.96 21.08 11.29
CA LEU A 220 -4.68 22.37 10.66
C LEU A 220 -4.51 23.51 11.68
N GLY A 221 -5.07 23.37 12.88
CA GLY A 221 -5.18 24.44 13.88
C GLY A 221 -6.12 25.59 13.47
N ARG A 222 -6.89 25.41 12.38
CA ARG A 222 -7.85 26.38 11.82
C ARG A 222 -8.85 25.68 10.92
N GLU A 223 -9.96 26.35 10.62
CA GLU A 223 -10.91 25.89 9.62
C GLU A 223 -10.34 26.05 8.20
N PRO A 224 -10.60 25.10 7.30
CA PRO A 224 -10.22 25.23 5.90
C PRO A 224 -11.02 26.33 5.20
N GLU A 225 -10.38 27.12 4.35
CA GLU A 225 -11.05 28.21 3.63
C GLU A 225 -12.07 27.70 2.61
N VAL A 226 -11.85 26.51 2.06
CA VAL A 226 -12.79 25.82 1.18
C VAL A 226 -12.92 24.37 1.59
N GLN A 227 -14.14 23.92 1.83
CA GLN A 227 -14.43 22.53 2.14
C GLN A 227 -15.59 22.02 1.28
N LEU A 228 -15.37 20.90 0.60
CA LEU A 228 -16.39 20.20 -0.16
C LEU A 228 -16.39 18.73 0.25
N SER A 229 -17.52 18.21 0.71
CA SER A 229 -17.65 16.82 1.19
C SER A 229 -17.47 15.76 0.09
N ALA A 230 -17.48 16.17 -1.19
CA ALA A 230 -17.30 15.29 -2.32
C ALA A 230 -15.82 14.98 -2.60
N SER A 231 -15.50 13.71 -2.85
CA SER A 231 -14.15 13.27 -3.22
C SER A 231 -13.77 13.67 -4.65
N LEU A 232 -12.47 13.59 -4.99
CA LEU A 232 -11.99 13.82 -6.36
C LEU A 232 -12.65 12.89 -7.38
N ALA A 233 -12.94 11.65 -6.98
CA ALA A 233 -13.63 10.68 -7.84
C ALA A 233 -15.09 11.09 -8.12
N ALA A 234 -15.81 11.56 -7.09
CA ALA A 234 -17.17 12.08 -7.26
C ALA A 234 -17.17 13.33 -8.16
N LEU A 235 -16.21 14.23 -7.94
CA LEU A 235 -15.99 15.39 -8.79
C LEU A 235 -15.72 15.01 -10.25
N ALA A 236 -14.97 13.96 -10.53
CA ALA A 236 -14.69 13.54 -11.91
C ALA A 236 -15.96 13.17 -12.67
N GLY A 237 -16.90 12.48 -12.00
CA GLY A 237 -18.14 11.95 -12.57
C GLY A 237 -19.32 12.92 -12.64
N ASP A 238 -19.39 13.94 -11.77
CA ASP A 238 -20.52 14.87 -11.72
C ASP A 238 -20.13 16.31 -12.15
N PRO A 239 -20.65 16.83 -13.27
CA PRO A 239 -20.45 18.21 -13.68
C PRO A 239 -21.01 19.25 -12.70
N GLY A 240 -22.04 18.92 -11.92
CA GLY A 240 -22.64 19.80 -10.91
C GLY A 240 -21.65 20.14 -9.80
N LEU A 241 -21.02 19.12 -9.23
CA LEU A 241 -20.00 19.27 -8.18
C LEU A 241 -18.78 20.08 -8.67
N LYS A 242 -18.38 19.95 -9.94
CA LYS A 242 -17.30 20.77 -10.51
C LYS A 242 -17.66 22.26 -10.52
N ARG A 243 -18.91 22.59 -10.84
CA ARG A 243 -19.39 23.99 -10.86
C ARG A 243 -19.47 24.58 -9.46
N GLU A 244 -19.93 23.78 -8.50
CA GLU A 244 -19.95 24.16 -7.08
C GLU A 244 -18.54 24.41 -6.56
N LEU A 245 -17.62 23.47 -6.78
CA LEU A 245 -16.21 23.65 -6.44
C LEU A 245 -15.65 24.92 -7.07
N TRP A 246 -15.92 25.14 -8.36
CA TRP A 246 -15.44 26.33 -9.07
C TRP A 246 -15.96 27.63 -8.46
N ALA A 247 -17.24 27.67 -8.04
CA ALA A 247 -17.81 28.83 -7.36
C ALA A 247 -17.11 29.11 -6.02
N LEU A 248 -16.72 28.07 -5.29
CA LEU A 248 -16.04 28.18 -4.00
C LEU A 248 -14.56 28.59 -4.12
N ILE A 249 -13.82 28.08 -5.12
CA ILE A 249 -12.39 28.35 -5.24
C ILE A 249 -12.08 29.63 -6.05
N LYS A 250 -13.03 30.13 -6.85
CA LYS A 250 -12.86 31.36 -7.64
C LYS A 250 -12.45 32.60 -6.82
N PRO A 251 -13.02 32.87 -5.62
CA PRO A 251 -12.62 33.98 -4.77
C PRO A 251 -11.19 33.83 -4.22
N CYS A 252 -10.70 32.60 -4.07
CA CYS A 252 -9.38 32.31 -3.51
C CYS A 252 -8.24 32.59 -4.50
N ARG A 253 -8.54 32.77 -5.78
CA ARG A 253 -7.54 32.99 -6.82
C ARG A 253 -6.83 34.33 -6.60
N ARG A 254 -5.56 34.29 -6.18
CA ARG A 254 -4.74 35.50 -6.06
C ARG A 254 -4.24 35.96 -7.44
N PRO A 255 -4.19 37.28 -7.69
CA PRO A 255 -3.51 37.81 -8.86
C PRO A 255 -2.01 37.48 -8.77
N SER A 256 -1.42 37.05 -9.89
CA SER A 256 0.00 36.68 -9.98
C SER A 256 0.92 37.89 -9.81
#